data_AF-A0A2M8JEL7-F1
#
_entry.id   AF-A0A2M8JEL7-F1
#
_cell.length_a   1.000
_cell.length_b   1.000
_cell.length_c   1.000
_cell.angle_alpha   90.00
_cell.angle_beta   90.00
_cell.angle_gamma   90.00
#
_symmetry.space_group_name_H-M   'P 1'
#
loop_
_entity.id
_entity.type
_entity.pdbx_description
1 polymer ?
#
loop_
_entity_poly.entity_id
_entity_poly.type
_entity_poly.pdbx_seq_one_letter_code
_entity_poly.pdbx_strand_id
1 'polypeptide(L)'
;MRKLFLILSVVFGVLGIAFTILPLDTLAFLPIGLAFVFGLLTLKKSEDSQKKFPKIILTIAALCSTVVLGKTLLVKDEVATDTQFEQQKIETKQEAKKELEELEGLE
;
A
#
# COMPACT_ATOMS: atom_id res chain seq x y z
N MET A 1 -6.03 -4.10 32.63
CA MET A 1 -5.81 -3.29 31.41
C MET A 1 -4.76 -3.86 30.46
N ARG A 2 -3.55 -4.24 30.91
CA ARG A 2 -2.49 -4.76 30.01
C ARG A 2 -2.92 -5.95 29.14
N LYS A 3 -3.61 -6.95 29.72
CA LYS A 3 -4.06 -8.16 29.00
C LYS A 3 -5.00 -7.83 27.84
N LEU A 4 -5.89 -6.85 28.01
CA LEU A 4 -6.82 -6.40 26.96
C LEU A 4 -6.05 -5.83 25.76
N PHE A 5 -5.10 -4.92 25.99
CA PHE A 5 -4.29 -4.34 24.92
C PHE A 5 -3.40 -5.38 24.24
N LEU A 6 -2.91 -6.38 24.98
CA LEU A 6 -2.12 -7.46 24.43
C LEU A 6 -2.98 -8.34 23.49
N ILE A 7 -4.17 -8.76 23.94
CA ILE A 7 -5.11 -9.53 23.10
C ILE A 7 -5.46 -8.74 21.86
N LEU A 8 -5.77 -7.45 22.00
CA LEU A 8 -6.14 -6.58 20.89
C LEU A 8 -4.97 -6.44 19.89
N SER A 9 -3.75 -6.23 20.37
CA SER A 9 -2.54 -6.17 19.54
C SER A 9 -2.30 -7.47 18.78
N VAL A 10 -2.55 -8.63 19.40
CA VAL A 10 -2.42 -9.93 18.73
C VAL A 10 -3.49 -10.11 17.66
N VAL A 11 -4.76 -9.80 17.96
CA VAL A 11 -5.86 -9.93 16.99
C VAL A 11 -5.59 -9.04 15.76
N PHE A 12 -5.25 -7.76 15.98
CA PHE A 12 -4.90 -6.86 14.89
C PHE A 12 -3.60 -7.25 14.18
N GLY A 13 -2.63 -7.84 14.89
CA GLY A 13 -1.41 -8.36 14.29
C GLY A 13 -1.68 -9.52 13.32
N VAL A 14 -2.53 -10.47 13.71
CA VAL A 14 -2.96 -11.57 12.83
C VAL A 14 -3.75 -11.04 11.63
N LEU A 15 -4.66 -10.09 11.85
CA LEU A 15 -5.38 -9.38 10.77
C LEU A 15 -4.41 -8.66 9.81
N GLY A 16 -3.35 -8.02 10.34
CA GLY A 16 -2.32 -7.37 9.55
C GLY A 16 -1.52 -8.35 8.69
N ILE A 17 -1.18 -9.52 9.23
CA ILE A 17 -0.53 -10.59 8.47
C ILE A 17 -1.46 -11.09 7.36
N ALA A 18 -2.72 -11.36 7.68
CA ALA A 18 -3.72 -11.76 6.68
C ALA A 18 -3.83 -10.71 5.56
N PHE A 19 -3.93 -9.42 5.92
CA PHE A 19 -4.03 -8.33 4.95
C PHE A 19 -2.75 -8.12 4.14
N THR A 20 -1.59 -8.56 4.64
CA THR A 20 -0.31 -8.53 3.90
C THR A 20 -0.23 -9.67 2.87
N ILE A 21 -0.86 -10.81 3.17
CA ILE A 21 -0.95 -11.96 2.25
C ILE A 21 -1.98 -11.68 1.15
N LEU A 22 -3.11 -11.07 1.52
CA LEU A 22 -4.08 -10.58 0.55
C LEU A 22 -3.52 -9.35 -0.19
N PRO A 23 -3.85 -9.15 -1.48
CA PRO A 23 -3.44 -7.97 -2.24
C PRO A 23 -4.34 -6.77 -1.87
N LEU A 24 -4.37 -6.42 -0.58
CA LEU A 24 -5.10 -5.25 -0.07
C LEU A 24 -4.19 -4.00 -0.04
N ASP A 25 -2.93 -4.14 -0.46
CA ASP A 25 -1.92 -3.09 -0.54
C ASP A 25 -1.90 -2.20 0.71
N THR A 26 -2.25 -0.92 0.54
CA THR A 26 -2.23 0.09 1.59
C THR A 26 -3.28 -0.13 2.67
N LEU A 27 -4.36 -0.89 2.44
CA LEU A 27 -5.33 -1.24 3.49
C LEU A 27 -4.71 -2.10 4.60
N ALA A 28 -3.63 -2.83 4.31
CA ALA A 28 -2.90 -3.61 5.32
C ALA A 28 -2.28 -2.71 6.41
N PHE A 29 -1.99 -1.44 6.13
CA PHE A 29 -1.50 -0.50 7.15
C PHE A 29 -2.52 -0.24 8.27
N LEU A 30 -3.82 -0.37 7.99
CA LEU A 30 -4.84 -0.09 8.99
C LEU A 30 -4.75 -1.05 10.20
N PRO A 31 -4.85 -2.39 10.01
CA PRO A 31 -4.65 -3.33 11.11
C PRO A 31 -3.22 -3.34 11.65
N ILE A 32 -2.19 -3.15 10.81
CA ILE A 32 -0.78 -3.09 11.26
C ILE A 32 -0.56 -1.89 12.20
N GLY A 33 -1.06 -0.71 11.82
CA GLY A 33 -0.97 0.51 12.62
C GLY A 33 -1.71 0.38 13.95
N LEU A 34 -2.92 -0.19 13.93
CA LEU A 34 -3.67 -0.49 15.16
C LEU A 34 -2.90 -1.46 16.07
N ALA A 35 -2.34 -2.54 15.51
CA ALA A 35 -1.51 -3.48 16.26
C ALA A 35 -0.29 -2.78 16.89
N PHE A 36 0.31 -1.82 16.19
CA PHE A 36 1.44 -1.02 16.65
C PHE A 36 1.06 -0.10 17.82
N VAL A 37 -0.05 0.62 17.69
CA VAL A 37 -0.58 1.51 18.76
C VAL A 37 -0.89 0.70 20.02
N PHE A 38 -1.60 -0.42 19.88
CA PHE A 38 -1.91 -1.28 21.03
C PHE A 38 -0.67 -1.99 21.60
N GLY A 39 0.30 -2.34 20.76
CA GLY A 39 1.60 -2.88 21.19
C GLY A 39 2.40 -1.88 22.02
N LEU A 40 2.47 -0.62 21.60
CA LEU A 40 3.13 0.47 22.34
C LEU A 40 2.41 0.78 23.66
N LEU A 41 1.08 0.84 23.66
CA LEU A 41 0.27 0.97 24.87
C LEU A 41 0.52 -0.17 25.85
N THR A 42 0.63 -1.40 25.35
CA THR A 42 0.95 -2.58 26.16
C THR A 42 2.36 -2.48 26.75
N LEU A 43 3.34 -2.03 25.97
CA LEU A 43 4.71 -1.80 26.42
C LEU A 43 4.77 -0.77 27.56
N LYS A 44 4.11 0.38 27.39
CA LYS A 44 4.08 1.48 28.37
C LYS A 44 3.42 1.06 29.68
N LYS A 45 2.45 0.15 29.63
CA LYS A 45 1.73 -0.38 30.81
C LYS A 45 2.41 -1.63 31.42
N SER A 46 3.49 -2.14 30.85
CA SER A 46 4.16 -3.38 31.32
C SER A 46 5.39 -3.05 32.18
N GLU A 47 5.56 -3.79 33.29
CA GLU A 47 6.79 -3.77 34.11
C GLU A 47 7.99 -4.32 33.33
N ASP A 48 9.21 -3.94 33.71
CA ASP A 48 10.45 -4.23 32.98
C ASP A 48 10.66 -5.72 32.65
N SER A 49 10.27 -6.60 33.57
CA SER A 49 10.34 -8.07 33.38
C SER A 49 9.46 -8.57 32.21
N GLN A 50 8.38 -7.84 31.90
CA GLN A 50 7.31 -8.28 31.00
C GLN A 50 7.26 -7.51 29.67
N LYS A 51 8.20 -6.59 29.45
CA LYS A 51 8.32 -5.79 28.20
C LYS A 51 8.85 -6.60 27.01
N LYS A 52 9.47 -7.77 27.23
CA LYS A 52 10.07 -8.59 26.16
C LYS A 52 9.05 -9.01 25.10
N PHE A 53 7.87 -9.45 25.53
CA PHE A 53 6.81 -9.94 24.64
C PHE A 53 6.22 -8.84 23.72
N PRO A 54 5.74 -7.70 24.25
CA PRO A 54 5.27 -6.60 23.40
C PRO A 54 6.37 -6.01 22.50
N LYS A 55 7.66 -6.05 22.90
CA LYS A 55 8.75 -5.68 22.00
C LYS A 55 8.80 -6.58 20.76
N ILE A 56 8.73 -7.90 20.94
CA ILE A 56 8.76 -8.86 19.81
C ILE A 56 7.60 -8.60 18.85
N ILE A 57 6.39 -8.40 19.37
CA ILE A 57 5.20 -8.10 18.55
C ILE A 57 5.41 -6.82 17.74
N LEU A 58 5.96 -5.76 18.36
CA LEU A 58 6.27 -4.51 17.65
C LEU A 58 7.34 -4.70 16.57
N THR A 59 8.37 -5.51 16.82
CA THR A 59 9.40 -5.81 15.82
C THR A 59 8.83 -6.55 14.62
N ILE A 60 7.95 -7.54 14.87
CA ILE A 60 7.26 -8.28 13.79
C ILE A 60 6.35 -7.35 13.00
N ALA A 61 5.58 -6.50 13.67
CA ALA A 61 4.72 -5.52 13.02
C ALA A 61 5.53 -4.51 12.19
N ALA A 62 6.69 -4.06 12.69
CA ALA A 62 7.60 -3.20 11.94
C ALA A 62 8.14 -3.91 10.69
N LEU A 63 8.52 -5.18 10.81
CA LEU A 63 8.99 -5.99 9.68
C LEU A 63 7.89 -6.14 8.60
N CYS A 64 6.66 -6.47 9.01
CA CYS A 64 5.51 -6.52 8.10
C CYS A 64 5.27 -5.18 7.41
N SER A 65 5.33 -4.06 8.16
CA SER A 65 5.19 -2.72 7.62
C SER A 65 6.23 -2.44 6.52
N THR A 66 7.50 -2.80 6.73
CA THR A 66 8.56 -2.65 5.72
C THR A 66 8.30 -3.50 4.48
N VAL A 67 7.74 -4.71 4.62
CA VAL A 67 7.39 -5.57 3.48
C VAL A 67 6.25 -4.93 2.66
N VAL A 68 5.21 -4.43 3.33
CA VAL A 68 4.09 -3.75 2.65
C VAL A 68 4.58 -2.47 1.97
N LEU A 69 5.33 -1.60 2.68
CA LEU A 69 5.96 -0.41 2.10
C LEU A 69 6.85 -0.76 0.90
N GLY A 70 7.64 -1.84 1.02
CA GLY A 70 8.48 -2.34 -0.06
C GLY A 70 7.66 -2.67 -1.30
N LYS A 71 6.55 -3.41 -1.14
CA LYS A 71 5.64 -3.70 -2.26
C LYS A 71 5.02 -2.43 -2.84
N THR A 72 4.55 -1.50 -2.01
CA THR A 72 3.90 -0.25 -2.48
C THR A 72 4.88 0.70 -3.17
N LEU A 73 6.17 0.71 -2.79
CA LEU A 73 7.19 1.57 -3.41
C LEU A 73 7.87 0.90 -4.62
N LEU A 74 8.01 -0.43 -4.62
CA LEU A 74 8.59 -1.19 -5.75
C LEU A 74 7.59 -1.41 -6.87
N VAL A 75 6.32 -1.65 -6.54
CA VAL A 75 5.20 -1.49 -7.48
C VAL A 75 4.89 -0.01 -7.51
N LYS A 76 5.85 0.76 -8.04
CA LYS A 76 5.60 2.12 -8.44
C LYS A 76 4.36 2.05 -9.32
N ASP A 77 3.38 2.88 -8.99
CA ASP A 77 2.29 3.26 -9.88
C ASP A 77 2.98 3.82 -11.14
N GLU A 78 3.49 2.92 -11.98
CA GLU A 78 3.72 3.18 -13.38
C GLU A 78 2.30 3.44 -13.84
N VAL A 79 1.91 4.71 -13.72
CA VAL A 79 1.07 5.33 -14.72
C VAL A 79 1.80 4.96 -16.00
N ALA A 80 1.43 3.81 -16.57
CA ALA A 80 1.72 3.48 -17.93
C ALA A 80 1.15 4.68 -18.64
N THR A 81 2.03 5.64 -18.93
CA THR A 81 1.71 6.70 -19.85
C THR A 81 1.40 5.89 -21.08
N ASP A 82 0.10 5.71 -21.35
CA ASP A 82 -0.40 4.92 -22.47
C ASP A 82 0.26 5.53 -23.70
N THR A 83 1.43 5.02 -24.05
CA THR A 83 2.19 5.44 -25.22
C THR A 83 1.37 5.15 -26.45
N GLN A 84 0.48 4.14 -26.36
CA GLN A 84 -0.55 3.87 -27.35
C GLN A 84 -1.58 5.01 -27.46
N PHE A 85 -2.01 5.65 -26.37
CA PHE A 85 -2.95 6.78 -26.42
C PHE A 85 -2.29 8.04 -26.99
N GLU A 86 -1.04 8.32 -26.62
CA GLU A 86 -0.30 9.45 -27.22
C GLU A 86 0.04 9.20 -28.70
N GLN A 87 0.43 7.97 -29.09
CA GLN A 87 0.61 7.60 -30.50
C GLN A 87 -0.70 7.70 -31.29
N GLN A 88 -1.80 7.16 -30.75
CA GLN A 88 -3.12 7.23 -31.38
C GLN A 88 -3.58 8.68 -31.54
N LYS A 89 -3.31 9.56 -30.57
CA LYS A 89 -3.63 10.99 -30.65
C LYS A 89 -2.80 11.72 -31.72
N ILE A 90 -1.55 11.30 -31.94
CA ILE A 90 -0.70 11.83 -33.02
C ILE A 90 -1.18 11.31 -34.38
N GLU A 91 -1.45 10.02 -34.51
CA GLU A 91 -1.99 9.40 -35.74
C GLU A 91 -3.34 9.99 -36.12
N THR A 92 -4.31 10.08 -35.19
CA THR A 92 -5.61 10.70 -35.46
C THR A 92 -5.48 12.17 -35.87
N LYS A 93 -4.51 12.92 -35.32
CA LYS A 93 -4.25 14.30 -35.73
C LYS A 93 -3.62 14.38 -37.13
N GLN A 94 -2.75 13.45 -37.48
CA GLN A 94 -2.15 13.40 -38.82
C GLN A 94 -3.17 12.95 -39.87
N GLU A 95 -3.99 11.95 -39.54
CA GLU A 95 -5.04 11.44 -40.41
C GLU A 95 -6.12 12.50 -40.65
N ALA A 96 -6.59 13.18 -39.59
CA ALA A 96 -7.54 14.29 -39.73
C ALA A 96 -6.97 15.45 -40.55
N LYS A 97 -5.67 15.76 -40.43
CA LYS A 97 -5.04 16.79 -41.29
C LYS A 97 -5.02 16.36 -42.76
N LYS A 98 -4.65 15.10 -43.01
CA LYS A 98 -4.56 14.56 -44.36
C LYS A 98 -5.92 14.49 -45.04
N GLU A 99 -6.97 14.13 -44.29
CA GLU A 99 -8.35 14.13 -44.77
C GLU A 99 -8.85 15.54 -45.10
N LEU A 100 -8.49 16.55 -44.28
CA LEU A 100 -8.78 17.95 -44.56
C LEU A 100 -8.05 18.47 -45.80
N GLU A 101 -6.76 18.14 -45.98
CA GLU A 101 -5.98 18.52 -47.17
C GLU A 101 -6.51 17.86 -48.45
N GLU A 102 -7.02 16.63 -48.36
CA GLU A 102 -7.64 15.93 -49.50
C GLU A 102 -9.01 16.52 -49.86
N LEU A 103 -9.79 16.96 -48.87
CA LEU A 103 -11.05 17.70 -49.07
C LEU A 103 -10.84 19.08 -49.69
N GLU A 104 -9.79 19.81 -49.29
CA GLU A 104 -9.43 21.12 -49.88
C GLU A 104 -8.81 20.99 -51.28
N GLY A 105 -8.11 19.89 -51.58
CA GLY A 105 -7.53 19.63 -52.90
C GLY A 105 -8.52 19.10 -53.96
N LEU A 106 -9.77 18.86 -53.59
CA LEU A 106 -10.87 18.42 -54.46
C LEU A 106 -11.75 19.59 -54.97
N GLU A 107 -11.44 20.84 -54.60
CA GLU A 107 -11.97 22.07 -55.22
C GLU A 107 -11.05 22.60 -56.35
#